data_AF-A0AAX3RME0-F1
#
_entry.id   AF-A0AAX3RME0-F1
#
_cell.length_a   1.000
_cell.length_b   1.000
_cell.length_c   1.000
_cell.angle_alpha   90.00
_cell.angle_beta   90.00
_cell.angle_gamma   90.00
#
_symmetry.space_group_name_H-M   'P 1'
#
loop_
_entity.id
_entity.type
_entity.pdbx_description
1 polymer ?
#
loop_
_entity_poly.entity_id
_entity_poly.type
_entity_poly.pdbx_seq_one_letter_code
_entity_poly.pdbx_strand_id
1 'polypeptide(L)'
;MSASLIIIKVFYVIIGVIFLKSSLSKIKRPMNFYYAIMDYKIITKKRIADLVVPFLVSLEFLLACLLITAASVSSLIIGISLQLFYVFLILSNINKEFKNNCGCFGFNTPRVPTLKHFSMNIFLLISIIILYGLQERI
;
A
#
# COMPACT_ATOMS: atom_id res chain seq x y z
N MET A 1 11.21 27.85 -7.48
CA MET A 1 10.95 26.58 -6.76
C MET A 1 12.24 26.22 -6.05
N SER A 2 12.26 26.12 -4.73
CA SER A 2 13.48 25.77 -3.97
C SER A 2 13.97 24.37 -4.35
N ALA A 3 15.28 24.16 -4.41
CA ALA A 3 15.87 22.86 -4.77
C ALA A 3 15.35 21.71 -3.88
N SER A 4 15.05 22.01 -2.62
CA SER A 4 14.44 21.08 -1.66
C SER A 4 13.05 20.59 -2.09
N LEU A 5 12.18 21.47 -2.61
CA LEU A 5 10.85 21.07 -3.08
C LEU A 5 10.91 20.17 -4.32
N ILE A 6 11.89 20.39 -5.20
CA ILE A 6 12.11 19.51 -6.37
C ILE A 6 12.48 18.10 -5.90
N ILE A 7 13.41 18.00 -4.95
CA ILE A 7 13.85 16.70 -4.41
C ILE A 7 12.68 15.95 -3.76
N ILE A 8 11.88 16.63 -2.94
CA ILE A 8 10.69 16.03 -2.29
C ILE A 8 9.70 15.51 -3.33
N LYS A 9 9.41 16.30 -4.38
CA LYS A 9 8.52 15.87 -5.47
C LYS A 9 9.06 14.64 -6.20
N VAL A 10 10.37 14.56 -6.45
CA VAL A 10 10.98 13.37 -7.06
C VAL A 10 10.75 12.13 -6.19
N PHE A 11 10.94 12.23 -4.87
CA PHE A 11 10.64 11.12 -3.96
C PHE A 11 9.16 10.74 -3.95
N TYR A 12 8.25 11.71 -3.98
CA TYR A 12 6.82 11.43 -4.11
C TYR A 12 6.47 10.70 -5.40
N VAL A 13 7.05 11.11 -6.53
CA VAL A 13 6.88 10.40 -7.80
C VAL A 13 7.40 8.98 -7.72
N ILE A 14 8.58 8.75 -7.13
CA ILE A 14 9.15 7.41 -6.95
C ILE A 14 8.19 6.54 -6.14
N ILE A 15 7.76 7.01 -4.97
CA ILE A 15 6.84 6.26 -4.09
C ILE A 15 5.50 6.02 -4.81
N GLY A 16 4.94 7.05 -5.44
CA GLY A 16 3.71 6.97 -6.21
C GLY A 16 3.78 5.93 -7.32
N VAL A 17 4.90 5.83 -8.05
CA VAL A 17 5.12 4.78 -9.06
C VAL A 17 5.14 3.38 -8.44
N ILE A 18 5.64 3.21 -7.21
CA ILE A 18 5.60 1.91 -6.52
C ILE A 18 4.14 1.53 -6.19
N PHE A 19 3.34 2.47 -5.66
CA PHE A 19 1.89 2.26 -5.41
C PHE A 19 1.12 2.01 -6.71
N LEU A 20 1.45 2.71 -7.79
CA LEU A 20 0.84 2.52 -9.10
C LEU A 20 1.12 1.11 -9.64
N LYS A 21 2.37 0.68 -9.58
CA LYS A 21 2.78 -0.67 -10.00
C LYS A 21 2.07 -1.76 -9.20
N SER A 22 1.97 -1.59 -7.88
CA SER A 22 1.30 -2.54 -7.00
C SER A 22 -0.21 -2.62 -7.28
N SER A 23 -0.89 -1.48 -7.36
CA SER A 23 -2.32 -1.42 -7.68
C SER A 23 -2.65 -1.97 -9.07
N LEU A 24 -1.86 -1.65 -10.11
CA LEU A 24 -2.04 -2.21 -11.45
C LEU A 24 -1.88 -3.74 -11.49
N SER A 25 -0.94 -4.30 -10.71
CA SER A 25 -0.80 -5.76 -10.58
C SER A 25 -2.05 -6.39 -9.96
N LYS A 26 -2.69 -5.72 -8.99
CA LYS A 26 -3.92 -6.18 -8.34
C LYS A 26 -5.14 -6.04 -9.26
N ILE A 27 -5.22 -4.96 -10.05
CA ILE A 27 -6.28 -4.75 -11.05
C ILE A 27 -6.22 -5.82 -12.16
N LYS A 28 -5.02 -6.21 -12.61
CA LYS A 28 -4.86 -7.25 -13.64
C LYS A 28 -5.33 -8.63 -13.17
N ARG A 29 -5.25 -8.92 -11.87
CA ARG A 29 -5.61 -10.22 -11.28
C ARG A 29 -6.38 -10.02 -9.97
N PRO A 30 -7.61 -9.50 -10.03
CA PRO A 30 -8.36 -9.10 -8.83
C PRO A 30 -8.70 -10.31 -7.95
N MET A 31 -8.96 -11.46 -8.56
CA MET A 31 -9.26 -12.71 -7.83
C MET A 31 -8.09 -13.18 -6.96
N ASN A 32 -6.84 -12.98 -7.40
CA ASN A 32 -5.68 -13.35 -6.60
C ASN A 32 -5.59 -12.51 -5.32
N PHE A 33 -5.89 -11.21 -5.41
CA PHE A 33 -5.91 -10.33 -4.26
C PHE A 33 -7.13 -10.61 -3.35
N TYR A 34 -8.29 -10.93 -3.94
CA TYR A 34 -9.46 -11.37 -3.20
C TYR A 34 -9.16 -12.61 -2.33
N TYR A 35 -8.59 -13.66 -2.93
CA TYR A 35 -8.26 -14.87 -2.17
C TYR A 35 -7.16 -14.62 -1.13
N ALA A 36 -6.19 -13.75 -1.42
CA ALA A 36 -5.21 -13.33 -0.43
C ALA A 36 -5.88 -12.69 0.79
N ILE A 37 -6.82 -11.75 0.59
CA ILE A 37 -7.59 -11.10 1.67
C ILE A 37 -8.44 -12.11 2.46
N MET A 38 -9.06 -13.08 1.77
CA MET A 38 -9.82 -14.14 2.43
C MET A 38 -8.93 -15.10 3.24
N ASP A 39 -7.70 -15.35 2.78
CA ASP A 39 -6.73 -16.23 3.45
C ASP A 39 -6.26 -15.64 4.80
N TYR A 40 -6.31 -14.31 4.98
CA TYR A 40 -6.08 -13.64 6.27
C TYR A 40 -7.15 -13.95 7.33
N LYS A 41 -8.31 -14.50 6.94
CA LYS A 41 -9.46 -14.83 7.82
C LYS A 41 -10.01 -13.66 8.66
N ILE A 42 -9.58 -12.43 8.41
CA ILE A 42 -10.09 -11.21 9.07
C ILE A 42 -11.48 -10.86 8.52
N ILE A 43 -11.68 -11.04 7.21
CA ILE A 43 -12.97 -10.90 6.57
C ILE A 43 -13.50 -12.30 6.26
N THR A 44 -14.43 -12.78 7.07
CA THR A 44 -15.03 -14.12 6.93
C THR A 44 -16.28 -14.12 6.04
N LYS A 45 -16.94 -12.97 5.91
CA LYS A 45 -18.14 -12.80 5.09
C LYS A 45 -17.77 -12.40 3.66
N LYS A 46 -18.04 -13.28 2.69
CA LYS A 46 -17.77 -13.04 1.25
C LYS A 46 -18.31 -11.70 0.75
N ARG A 47 -19.55 -11.36 1.08
CA ARG A 47 -20.17 -10.06 0.70
C ARG A 47 -19.38 -8.84 1.17
N ILE A 48 -18.69 -8.92 2.31
CA ILE A 48 -17.84 -7.83 2.80
C ILE A 48 -16.54 -7.79 1.99
N ALA A 49 -15.95 -8.95 1.69
CA ALA A 49 -14.73 -9.03 0.88
C ALA A 49 -14.97 -8.51 -0.56
N ASP A 50 -16.13 -8.79 -1.15
CA ASP A 50 -16.53 -8.30 -2.48
C ASP A 50 -16.55 -6.76 -2.55
N LEU A 51 -16.78 -6.07 -1.43
CA LEU A 51 -16.74 -4.61 -1.34
C LEU A 51 -15.34 -4.09 -0.95
N VAL A 52 -14.72 -4.70 0.06
CA VAL A 52 -13.46 -4.22 0.64
C VAL A 52 -12.29 -4.39 -0.33
N VAL A 53 -12.23 -5.50 -1.07
CA VAL A 53 -11.14 -5.79 -2.01
C VAL A 53 -11.03 -4.73 -3.12
N PRO A 54 -12.09 -4.44 -3.91
CA PRO A 54 -12.01 -3.39 -4.93
C PRO A 54 -11.82 -2.00 -4.32
N PHE A 55 -12.38 -1.75 -3.13
CA PHE A 55 -12.19 -0.48 -2.41
C PHE A 55 -10.71 -0.25 -2.04
N LEU A 56 -10.02 -1.26 -1.49
CA LEU A 56 -8.60 -1.19 -1.15
C LEU A 56 -7.73 -0.96 -2.39
N VAL A 57 -8.00 -1.66 -3.49
CA VAL A 57 -7.26 -1.48 -4.74
C VAL A 57 -7.48 -0.08 -5.31
N SER A 58 -8.71 0.44 -5.24
CA SER A 58 -9.04 1.79 -5.69
C SER A 58 -8.36 2.87 -4.84
N LEU A 59 -8.32 2.70 -3.51
CA LEU A 59 -7.59 3.61 -2.61
C LEU A 59 -6.09 3.61 -2.90
N GLU A 60 -5.51 2.44 -3.16
CA GLU A 60 -4.09 2.31 -3.49
C GLU A 60 -3.74 3.00 -4.82
N PHE A 61 -4.61 2.87 -5.82
CA PHE A 61 -4.48 3.55 -7.10
C PHE A 61 -4.66 5.07 -6.96
N LEU A 62 -5.68 5.51 -6.22
CA LEU A 62 -5.93 6.92 -5.94
C LEU A 62 -4.73 7.56 -5.24
N LEU A 63 -4.17 6.89 -4.23
CA LEU A 63 -2.97 7.33 -3.53
C LEU A 63 -1.80 7.49 -4.49
N ALA A 64 -1.59 6.53 -5.41
CA ALA A 64 -0.55 6.63 -6.42
C ALA A 64 -0.70 7.88 -7.29
N CYS A 65 -1.91 8.16 -7.78
CA CYS A 65 -2.21 9.35 -8.57
C CYS A 65 -1.94 10.65 -7.79
N LEU A 66 -2.37 10.71 -6.52
CA LEU A 66 -2.15 11.88 -5.67
C LEU A 66 -0.66 12.13 -5.42
N LEU A 67 0.11 11.09 -5.10
CA LEU A 67 1.56 11.23 -4.87
C LEU A 67 2.31 11.68 -6.14
N ILE A 68 1.90 11.22 -7.32
CA ILE A 68 2.55 11.59 -8.59
C ILE A 68 2.21 13.04 -9.01
N THR A 69 0.97 13.47 -8.80
CA THR A 69 0.48 14.76 -9.32
C THR A 69 0.67 15.90 -8.33
N ALA A 70 0.11 15.77 -7.13
CA ALA A 70 0.14 16.79 -6.09
C ALA A 70 -0.11 16.14 -4.71
N ALA A 71 0.97 15.85 -4.00
CA ALA A 71 0.90 15.35 -2.63
C ALA A 71 0.22 16.41 -1.73
N SER A 72 -0.84 15.98 -1.05
CA SER A 72 -1.70 16.80 -0.18
C SER A 72 -1.98 16.08 1.14
N VAL A 73 -2.62 16.76 2.10
CA VAL A 73 -3.09 16.14 3.35
C VAL A 73 -3.90 14.87 3.07
N SER A 74 -4.73 14.86 2.03
CA SER A 74 -5.52 13.69 1.64
C SER A 74 -4.64 12.49 1.26
N SER A 75 -3.53 12.74 0.54
CA SER A 75 -2.56 11.69 0.19
C SER A 75 -1.89 11.10 1.44
N LEU A 76 -1.61 11.93 2.45
CA LEU A 76 -1.05 11.47 3.73
C LEU A 76 -2.07 10.61 4.50
N ILE A 77 -3.31 11.07 4.64
CA ILE A 77 -4.35 10.32 5.36
C ILE A 77 -4.59 8.96 4.69
N ILE A 78 -4.81 8.95 3.37
CA ILE A 78 -5.02 7.71 2.62
C ILE A 78 -3.79 6.80 2.73
N GLY A 79 -2.59 7.34 2.58
CA GLY A 79 -1.34 6.60 2.68
C GLY A 79 -1.12 5.94 4.03
N ILE A 80 -1.34 6.69 5.12
CA ILE A 80 -1.21 6.17 6.48
C ILE A 80 -2.27 5.11 6.75
N SER A 81 -3.55 5.38 6.45
CA SER A 81 -4.63 4.43 6.70
C SER A 81 -4.43 3.12 5.94
N LEU A 82 -4.06 3.20 4.66
CA LEU A 82 -3.82 2.03 3.81
C LEU A 82 -2.59 1.24 4.27
N GLN A 83 -1.50 1.92 4.64
CA GLN A 83 -0.31 1.23 5.11
C GLN A 83 -0.45 0.64 6.51
N LEU A 84 -1.12 1.32 7.44
CA LEU A 84 -1.44 0.74 8.73
C LEU A 84 -2.28 -0.53 8.59
N PHE A 85 -3.24 -0.52 7.66
CA PHE A 85 -4.02 -1.71 7.34
C PHE A 85 -3.14 -2.87 6.86
N TYR A 86 -2.24 -2.65 5.89
CA TYR A 86 -1.35 -3.69 5.39
C TYR A 86 -0.32 -4.16 6.44
N VAL A 87 0.25 -3.24 7.20
CA VAL A 87 1.16 -3.55 8.31
C VAL A 87 0.45 -4.43 9.35
N PHE A 88 -0.79 -4.09 9.71
CA PHE A 88 -1.60 -4.89 10.63
C PHE A 88 -1.88 -6.29 10.08
N LEU A 89 -2.31 -6.40 8.81
CA LEU A 89 -2.55 -7.69 8.16
C LEU A 89 -1.31 -8.59 8.19
N ILE A 90 -0.15 -8.05 7.85
CA ILE A 90 1.13 -8.78 7.87
C ILE A 90 1.47 -9.17 9.29
N LEU A 91 1.45 -8.22 10.24
CA LEU A 91 1.88 -8.44 11.62
C LEU A 91 1.08 -9.55 12.32
N SER A 92 -0.25 -9.58 12.12
CA SER A 92 -1.11 -10.63 12.70
C SER A 92 -0.92 -12.02 12.06
N ASN A 93 -0.18 -12.11 10.95
CA ASN A 93 -0.06 -13.33 10.16
C ASN A 93 1.37 -13.64 9.70
N ILE A 94 2.38 -13.08 10.35
CA ILE A 94 3.80 -13.41 10.11
C ILE A 94 3.98 -14.93 10.25
N ASN A 95 4.75 -15.52 9.33
CA ASN A 95 5.08 -16.96 9.27
C ASN A 95 3.89 -17.91 9.09
N LYS A 96 2.69 -17.42 8.76
CA LYS A 96 1.58 -18.29 8.34
C LYS A 96 1.71 -18.61 6.86
N GLU A 97 1.55 -19.88 6.51
CA GLU A 97 1.46 -20.29 5.11
C GLU A 97 0.08 -19.98 4.56
N PHE A 98 0.03 -19.14 3.52
CA PHE A 98 -1.18 -18.92 2.75
C PHE A 98 -1.24 -19.86 1.56
N LYS A 99 -2.46 -20.35 1.24
CA LYS A 99 -2.69 -21.18 0.06
C LYS A 99 -2.39 -20.39 -1.22
N ASN A 100 -2.71 -19.09 -1.19
CA ASN A 100 -2.35 -18.13 -2.22
C ASN A 100 -1.17 -17.25 -1.79
N ASN A 101 -0.81 -16.29 -2.63
CA ASN A 101 0.18 -15.28 -2.26
C ASN A 101 -0.37 -14.37 -1.16
N CYS A 102 0.49 -13.82 -0.29
CA CYS A 102 0.04 -12.94 0.79
C CYS A 102 -0.64 -11.64 0.29
N GLY A 103 -0.56 -11.32 -1.01
CA GLY A 103 -1.30 -10.19 -1.62
C GLY A 103 -0.89 -8.80 -1.09
N CYS A 104 0.10 -8.74 -0.21
CA CYS A 104 0.68 -7.51 0.32
C CYS A 104 1.39 -6.69 -0.76
N PHE A 105 1.80 -5.48 -0.40
CA PHE A 105 2.52 -4.57 -1.28
C PHE A 105 3.77 -5.23 -1.90
N GLY A 106 3.85 -5.24 -3.24
CA GLY A 106 4.99 -5.80 -3.98
C GLY A 106 4.59 -6.62 -5.21
N PHE A 107 5.50 -6.69 -6.19
CA PHE A 107 5.37 -7.59 -7.34
C PHE A 107 5.61 -9.04 -6.90
N ASN A 108 4.69 -9.94 -7.24
CA ASN A 108 4.82 -11.38 -7.03
C ASN A 108 5.09 -11.76 -5.56
N THR A 109 4.17 -11.39 -4.68
CA THR A 109 4.29 -11.70 -3.25
C THR A 109 4.41 -13.19 -2.98
N PRO A 110 5.32 -13.63 -2.09
CA PRO A 110 5.44 -15.04 -1.71
C PRO A 110 4.22 -15.52 -0.92
N ARG A 111 4.07 -16.85 -0.83
CA ARG A 111 3.02 -17.51 -0.04
C ARG A 111 3.14 -17.30 1.46
N VAL A 112 4.34 -16.90 1.93
CA VAL A 112 4.62 -16.65 3.34
C VAL A 112 4.95 -15.16 3.52
N PRO A 113 4.18 -14.40 4.31
CA PRO A 113 4.55 -13.04 4.67
C PRO A 113 5.77 -13.08 5.59
N THR A 114 6.89 -12.58 5.09
CA THR A 114 8.16 -12.49 5.82
C THR A 114 8.36 -11.11 6.44
N LEU A 115 9.28 -11.03 7.40
CA LEU A 115 9.74 -9.77 8.01
C LEU A 115 10.21 -8.73 6.97
N LYS A 116 10.69 -9.17 5.80
CA LYS A 116 11.07 -8.27 4.70
C LYS A 116 9.89 -7.46 4.18
N HIS A 117 8.72 -8.09 4.00
CA HIS A 117 7.51 -7.40 3.54
C HIS A 117 6.97 -6.45 4.60
N PHE A 118 7.01 -6.85 5.87
CA PHE A 118 6.68 -5.97 6.98
C PHE A 118 7.56 -4.71 6.98
N SER A 119 8.89 -4.91 6.91
CA SER A 119 9.87 -3.81 6.87
C SER A 119 9.65 -2.87 5.67
N MET A 120 9.33 -3.39 4.49
CA MET A 120 9.04 -2.57 3.32
C MET A 120 7.78 -1.70 3.50
N ASN A 121 6.70 -2.24 4.08
CA ASN A 121 5.48 -1.46 4.32
C ASN A 121 5.70 -0.39 5.40
N ILE A 122 6.47 -0.71 6.46
CA ILE A 122 6.90 0.26 7.47
C ILE A 122 7.77 1.37 6.85
N PHE A 123 8.71 1.00 5.98
CA PHE A 123 9.55 1.97 5.28
C PHE A 123 8.72 2.93 4.43
N LEU A 124 7.73 2.41 3.69
CA LEU A 124 6.81 3.24 2.89
C LEU A 124 5.94 4.15 3.76
N LEU A 125 5.43 3.64 4.88
CA LEU A 125 4.66 4.43 5.85
C LEU A 125 5.48 5.61 6.39
N ILE A 126 6.69 5.33 6.87
CA ILE A 126 7.59 6.35 7.42
C ILE A 126 7.97 7.36 6.32
N SER A 127 8.25 6.89 5.10
CA SER A 127 8.61 7.75 3.98
C SER A 127 7.52 8.76 3.65
N ILE A 128 6.24 8.34 3.62
CA ILE A 128 5.11 9.24 3.36
C ILE A 128 5.02 10.33 4.44
N ILE A 129 5.18 9.95 5.72
CA ILE A 129 5.12 10.88 6.86
C ILE A 129 6.27 11.89 6.81
N ILE A 130 7.50 11.41 6.59
CA ILE A 130 8.70 12.27 6.55
C ILE A 130 8.62 13.24 5.37
N LEU A 131 8.28 12.78 4.17
CA LEU A 131 8.19 13.65 3.00
C LEU A 131 7.14 14.75 3.20
N TYR A 132 6.01 14.42 3.81
CA TYR A 132 4.97 15.41 4.09
C TYR A 132 5.40 16.41 5.16
N GLY A 133 6.00 15.93 6.25
CA GLY A 133 6.54 16.81 7.30
C GLY A 133 7.66 17.72 6.81
N LEU A 134 8.47 17.26 5.84
CA LEU A 134 9.48 18.09 5.18
C LEU A 134 8.86 19.12 4.23
N GLN A 135 7.79 18.74 3.51
CA GLN A 135 7.09 19.64 2.60
C GLN A 135 6.44 20.82 3.34
N GLU A 136 5.79 20.57 4.48
CA GLU A 136 5.13 21.62 5.28
C GLU A 136 6.11 22.59 5.97
N ARG A 137 7.39 22.19 6.11
CA ARG A 137 8.41 23.01 6.79
C ARG A 137 9.11 24.00 5.85
N ILE A 138 8.98 23.84 4.53
CA ILE A 138 9.67 24.63 3.49
C ILE A 138 8.73 25.69 2.93
#